data_AF-A0A259HYL0-F1
#
_entry.id   AF-A0A259HYL0-F1
#
_cell.length_a   1.000
_cell.length_b   1.000
_cell.length_c   1.000
_cell.angle_alpha   90.00
_cell.angle_beta   90.00
_cell.angle_gamma   90.00
#
_symmetry.space_group_name_H-M   'P 1'
#
loop_
_entity.id
_entity.type
_entity.pdbx_description
1 polymer ?
#
loop_
_entity_poly.entity_id
_entity_poly.type
_entity_poly.pdbx_seq_one_letter_code
_entity_poly.pdbx_strand_id
1 'polypeptide(L)'
;MALGYWFFTNNWIIFLTALVICFLGTYLLFQFVLEWFIYRKIKLIYKFIYQTKANKREETYYKYILPQKSIDEVRQDVEKWAEQRSAEIELLKTNEAYRKEFLQNLSHEFKTPIFAIQGYVDSLLGGAMENPELSKRFLENAAKNVDRMVNLAEDLDEITRLESGEQPLTKVQFVIQDLIKEIYD
;
A
#
# COMPACT_ATOMS: atom_id res chain seq x y z
N MET A 1 -44.36 -11.46 -74.14
CA MET A 1 -44.25 -12.08 -72.80
C MET A 1 -42.81 -12.15 -72.25
N ALA A 2 -41.74 -11.93 -73.04
CA ALA A 2 -40.36 -12.02 -72.53
C ALA A 2 -39.88 -10.77 -71.74
N LEU A 3 -40.35 -9.56 -72.10
CA LEU A 3 -39.90 -8.30 -71.49
C LEU A 3 -40.35 -8.12 -70.02
N GLY A 4 -41.55 -8.60 -69.66
CA GLY A 4 -42.06 -8.52 -68.28
C GLY A 4 -41.33 -9.46 -67.32
N TYR A 5 -40.88 -10.63 -67.79
CA TYR A 5 -40.08 -11.57 -67.00
C TYR A 5 -38.68 -11.01 -66.71
N TRP A 6 -38.07 -10.32 -67.67
CA TRP A 6 -36.77 -9.67 -67.50
C TRP A 6 -36.83 -8.50 -66.51
N PHE A 7 -37.88 -7.66 -66.56
CA PHE A 7 -38.07 -6.57 -65.61
C PHE A 7 -38.30 -7.07 -64.17
N PHE A 8 -39.11 -8.12 -64.00
CA PHE A 8 -39.37 -8.69 -62.68
C PHE A 8 -38.12 -9.39 -62.10
N THR A 9 -37.39 -10.16 -62.90
CA THR A 9 -36.17 -10.84 -62.44
C THR A 9 -35.03 -9.87 -62.12
N ASN A 10 -34.84 -8.81 -62.92
CA ASN A 10 -33.82 -7.80 -62.68
C ASN A 10 -34.05 -6.99 -61.38
N ASN A 11 -35.30 -6.64 -61.07
CA ASN A 11 -35.64 -5.88 -59.86
C ASN A 11 -35.37 -6.65 -58.56
N TRP A 12 -35.63 -7.96 -58.54
CA TRP A 12 -35.34 -8.80 -57.37
C TRP A 12 -33.84 -8.97 -57.13
N ILE A 13 -33.03 -9.04 -58.19
CA ILE A 13 -31.56 -9.08 -58.09
C ILE A 13 -31.01 -7.77 -57.52
N ILE A 14 -31.53 -6.62 -57.96
CA ILE A 14 -31.16 -5.30 -57.40
C ILE A 14 -31.54 -5.21 -55.92
N PHE A 15 -32.71 -5.69 -55.53
CA PHE A 15 -33.13 -5.73 -54.13
C PHE A 15 -32.22 -6.62 -53.28
N LEU A 16 -31.91 -7.83 -53.74
CA LEU A 16 -31.05 -8.77 -53.02
C LEU A 16 -29.62 -8.23 -52.89
N THR A 17 -29.06 -7.64 -53.95
CA THR A 17 -27.73 -7.03 -53.91
C THR A 17 -27.68 -5.84 -52.94
N ALA A 18 -28.69 -4.97 -52.95
CA ALA A 18 -28.80 -3.87 -51.98
C ALA A 18 -28.91 -4.38 -50.53
N LEU A 19 -29.68 -5.44 -50.29
CA LEU A 19 -29.82 -6.07 -48.98
C LEU A 19 -28.48 -6.64 -48.49
N VAL A 20 -27.74 -7.34 -49.35
CA VAL A 20 -26.42 -7.89 -49.04
C VAL A 20 -25.41 -6.77 -48.73
N ILE A 21 -25.40 -5.70 -49.51
CA ILE A 21 -24.53 -4.54 -49.28
C ILE A 21 -24.86 -3.86 -47.94
N CYS A 22 -26.15 -3.68 -47.65
CA CYS A 22 -26.59 -3.08 -46.39
C CYS A 22 -26.20 -3.95 -45.19
N PHE A 23 -26.42 -5.26 -45.28
CA PHE A 23 -26.03 -6.21 -44.24
C PHE A 23 -24.52 -6.24 -44.01
N LEU A 24 -23.72 -6.24 -45.09
CA LEU A 24 -22.26 -6.12 -45.01
C LEU A 24 -21.83 -4.81 -44.36
N GLY A 25 -22.45 -3.69 -44.75
CA GLY A 25 -22.17 -2.38 -44.15
C GLY A 25 -22.47 -2.34 -42.66
N THR A 26 -23.63 -2.86 -42.23
CA THR A 26 -23.99 -2.96 -40.82
C THR A 26 -23.04 -3.86 -40.05
N TYR A 27 -22.67 -5.03 -40.61
CA TYR A 27 -21.73 -5.96 -40.00
C TYR A 27 -20.35 -5.32 -39.79
N LEU A 28 -19.81 -4.66 -40.81
CA LEU A 28 -18.52 -3.97 -40.73
C LEU A 28 -18.55 -2.82 -39.72
N LEU A 29 -19.63 -2.04 -39.69
CA LEU A 29 -19.80 -0.97 -38.71
C LEU A 29 -19.84 -1.53 -37.29
N PHE A 30 -20.58 -2.62 -37.07
CA PHE A 30 -20.67 -3.27 -35.77
C PHE A 30 -19.31 -3.78 -35.28
N GLN A 31 -18.56 -4.46 -36.16
CA GLN A 31 -17.21 -4.93 -35.85
C GLN A 31 -16.28 -3.76 -35.47
N PHE A 32 -16.28 -2.69 -36.27
CA PHE A 32 -15.47 -1.50 -36.00
C PHE A 32 -15.81 -0.85 -34.65
N VAL A 33 -17.11 -0.68 -34.35
CA VAL A 33 -17.56 -0.11 -33.07
C VAL A 33 -17.15 -0.99 -31.89
N LEU A 34 -17.28 -2.31 -32.03
CA LEU A 34 -16.95 -3.29 -31.00
C LEU A 34 -15.45 -3.28 -30.69
N GLU A 35 -14.58 -3.33 -31.70
CA GLU A 35 -13.13 -3.24 -31.54
C GLU A 35 -12.72 -1.90 -30.91
N TRP A 36 -13.25 -0.79 -31.41
CA TRP A 36 -12.97 0.55 -30.87
C TRP A 36 -13.36 0.67 -29.40
N PHE A 37 -14.53 0.16 -29.03
CA PHE A 37 -15.02 0.16 -27.66
C PHE A 37 -14.15 -0.70 -26.74
N ILE A 38 -13.84 -1.94 -27.14
CA ILE A 38 -12.99 -2.86 -26.37
C ILE A 38 -11.61 -2.24 -26.15
N TYR A 39 -10.97 -1.74 -27.21
CA TYR A 39 -9.67 -1.09 -27.13
C TYR A 39 -9.67 0.08 -26.14
N ARG A 40 -10.69 0.94 -26.21
CA ARG A 40 -10.83 2.09 -25.31
C ARG A 40 -10.98 1.66 -23.84
N LYS A 41 -11.73 0.58 -23.57
CA LYS A 41 -11.95 0.07 -22.21
C LYS A 41 -10.71 -0.62 -21.65
N ILE A 42 -10.04 -1.46 -22.43
CA ILE A 42 -8.78 -2.11 -22.02
C ILE A 42 -7.74 -1.05 -21.67
N LYS A 43 -7.55 -0.05 -22.54
CA LYS A 43 -6.61 1.06 -22.27
C LYS A 43 -6.91 1.78 -20.95
N LEU A 44 -8.19 1.97 -20.63
CA LEU A 44 -8.60 2.62 -19.39
C LEU A 44 -8.27 1.76 -18.16
N ILE A 45 -8.53 0.45 -18.21
CA ILE A 45 -8.23 -0.49 -17.11
C ILE A 45 -6.73 -0.50 -16.82
N TYR A 46 -5.89 -0.63 -17.85
CA TYR A 46 -4.44 -0.64 -17.65
C TYR A 46 -3.93 0.69 -17.10
N LYS A 47 -4.51 1.82 -17.55
CA LYS A 47 -4.22 3.13 -16.96
C LYS A 47 -4.47 3.14 -15.45
N PHE A 48 -5.47 2.43 -14.93
CA PHE A 48 -5.73 2.33 -13.49
C PHE A 48 -4.80 1.35 -12.77
N ILE A 49 -4.46 0.23 -13.39
CA ILE A 49 -3.58 -0.81 -12.83
C ILE A 49 -2.14 -0.31 -12.61
N TYR A 50 -1.59 0.44 -13.57
CA TYR A 50 -0.17 0.84 -13.58
C TYR A 50 0.12 2.23 -12.99
N GLN A 51 -0.89 2.91 -12.42
CA GLN A 51 -0.78 4.25 -11.84
C GLN A 51 0.22 4.38 -10.66
N THR A 52 0.82 3.29 -10.18
CA THR A 52 1.56 3.26 -8.90
C THR A 52 3.06 3.54 -8.97
N LYS A 53 3.68 3.82 -10.13
CA LYS A 53 5.07 4.34 -10.19
C LYS A 53 5.37 4.87 -11.59
N ALA A 54 5.30 6.20 -11.75
CA ALA A 54 5.65 6.89 -12.98
C ALA A 54 7.08 6.56 -13.42
N ASN A 55 7.23 5.88 -14.56
CA ASN A 55 8.52 5.73 -15.24
C ASN A 55 8.28 5.67 -16.76
N LYS A 56 9.23 6.18 -17.56
CA LYS A 56 9.22 6.21 -19.05
C LYS A 56 8.89 4.86 -19.72
N ARG A 57 8.90 3.76 -18.97
CA ARG A 57 8.44 2.42 -19.38
C ARG A 57 6.94 2.34 -19.68
N GLU A 58 6.08 3.16 -19.07
CA GLU A 58 4.63 3.14 -19.34
C GLU A 58 4.31 3.43 -20.81
N GLU A 59 4.84 4.52 -21.37
CA GLU A 59 4.58 4.88 -22.78
C GLU A 59 4.98 3.76 -23.74
N THR A 60 6.10 3.07 -23.46
CA THR A 60 6.57 1.96 -24.30
C THR A 60 5.66 0.74 -24.19
N TYR A 61 5.16 0.43 -22.99
CA TYR A 61 4.22 -0.67 -22.75
C TYR A 61 2.88 -0.45 -23.47
N TYR A 62 2.29 0.74 -23.31
CA TYR A 62 1.03 1.11 -23.97
C TYR A 62 1.15 1.23 -25.49
N LYS A 63 2.33 1.63 -25.99
CA LYS A 63 2.56 1.87 -27.42
C LYS A 63 2.84 0.58 -28.21
N TYR A 64 3.44 -0.45 -27.61
CA TYR A 64 3.90 -1.63 -28.35
C TYR A 64 3.40 -2.99 -27.84
N ILE A 65 2.99 -3.13 -26.57
CA ILE A 65 2.69 -4.45 -25.97
C ILE A 65 1.19 -4.69 -25.80
N LEU A 66 0.43 -3.66 -25.42
CA LEU A 66 -1.02 -3.73 -25.24
C LEU A 66 -1.83 -4.15 -26.50
N PRO A 67 -1.46 -3.79 -27.74
CA PRO A 67 -2.32 -4.03 -28.92
C PRO A 67 -2.57 -5.50 -29.27
N GLN A 68 -1.80 -6.45 -28.69
CA GLN A 68 -1.87 -7.87 -29.08
C GLN A 68 -2.41 -8.81 -27.99
N LYS A 69 -2.74 -8.31 -26.79
CA LYS A 69 -3.24 -9.20 -25.74
C LYS A 69 -4.67 -9.66 -25.99
N SER A 70 -4.90 -10.95 -25.85
CA SER A 70 -6.25 -11.53 -25.87
C SER A 70 -7.04 -11.13 -24.60
N ILE A 71 -8.36 -11.26 -24.65
CA ILE A 71 -9.23 -10.97 -23.50
C ILE A 71 -8.84 -11.83 -22.28
N ASP A 72 -8.43 -13.08 -22.50
CA ASP A 72 -7.99 -13.97 -21.41
C ASP A 72 -6.70 -13.49 -20.74
N GLU A 73 -5.75 -12.95 -21.50
CA GLU A 73 -4.52 -12.38 -20.95
C GLU A 73 -4.81 -11.09 -20.17
N VAL A 74 -5.73 -10.26 -20.65
CA VAL A 74 -6.19 -9.07 -19.90
C VAL A 74 -6.86 -9.48 -18.60
N ARG A 75 -7.70 -10.52 -18.62
CA ARG A 75 -8.33 -11.06 -17.41
C ARG A 75 -7.29 -11.52 -16.39
N GLN A 76 -6.30 -12.31 -16.82
CA GLN A 76 -5.23 -12.78 -15.94
C GLN A 76 -4.40 -11.64 -15.34
N ASP A 77 -4.09 -10.60 -16.13
CA ASP A 77 -3.37 -9.43 -15.63
C ASP A 77 -4.16 -8.69 -14.55
N VAL A 78 -5.47 -8.53 -14.73
CA VAL A 78 -6.37 -7.90 -13.76
C VAL A 78 -6.47 -8.75 -12.48
N GLU A 79 -6.63 -10.07 -12.60
CA GLU A 79 -6.67 -11.01 -11.47
C GLU A 79 -5.37 -10.93 -10.65
N LYS A 80 -4.21 -11.02 -11.31
CA LYS A 80 -2.90 -10.90 -10.63
C LYS A 80 -2.71 -9.56 -9.95
N TRP A 81 -3.09 -8.46 -10.62
CA TRP A 81 -3.03 -7.14 -10.01
C TRP A 81 -3.93 -7.03 -8.78
N ALA A 82 -5.15 -7.58 -8.83
CA ALA A 82 -6.07 -7.56 -7.71
C ALA A 82 -5.54 -8.36 -6.51
N GLU A 83 -4.94 -9.54 -6.75
CA GLU A 83 -4.28 -10.35 -5.72
C GLU A 83 -3.12 -9.59 -5.07
N GLN A 84 -2.20 -9.06 -5.89
CA GLN A 84 -1.05 -8.29 -5.41
C GLN A 84 -1.50 -7.05 -4.62
N ARG A 85 -2.52 -6.35 -5.11
CA ARG A 85 -3.02 -5.14 -4.47
C ARG A 85 -3.73 -5.46 -3.15
N SER A 86 -4.47 -6.57 -3.09
CA SER A 86 -5.09 -7.04 -1.85
C SER A 86 -4.03 -7.37 -0.81
N ALA A 87 -2.98 -8.10 -1.19
CA ALA A 87 -1.87 -8.45 -0.31
C ALA A 87 -1.11 -7.19 0.17
N GLU A 88 -0.88 -6.22 -0.70
CA GLU A 88 -0.26 -4.94 -0.35
C GLU A 88 -1.13 -4.15 0.64
N ILE A 89 -2.44 -4.08 0.42
CA ILE A 89 -3.38 -3.42 1.34
C ILE A 89 -3.40 -4.12 2.70
N GLU A 90 -3.40 -5.46 2.72
CA GLU A 90 -3.35 -6.24 3.95
C GLU A 90 -2.06 -5.99 4.73
N LEU A 91 -0.92 -5.98 4.05
CA LEU A 91 0.37 -5.63 4.65
C LEU A 91 0.35 -4.21 5.25
N LEU A 92 -0.16 -3.23 4.51
CA LEU A 92 -0.27 -1.85 4.99
C LEU A 92 -1.17 -1.74 6.22
N LYS A 93 -2.32 -2.43 6.23
CA LYS A 93 -3.22 -2.48 7.39
C LYS A 93 -2.55 -3.11 8.61
N THR A 94 -1.81 -4.20 8.41
CA THR A 94 -1.07 -4.86 9.49
C THR A 94 0.01 -3.94 10.05
N ASN A 95 0.75 -3.24 9.19
CA ASN A 95 1.74 -2.24 9.62
C ASN A 95 1.10 -1.06 10.36
N GLU A 96 -0.06 -0.58 9.89
CA GLU A 96 -0.81 0.47 10.58
C GLU A 96 -1.31 0.03 11.95
N ALA A 97 -1.82 -1.21 12.05
CA ALA A 97 -2.26 -1.80 13.31
C ALA A 97 -1.09 -1.94 14.30
N TYR A 98 0.05 -2.46 13.85
CA TYR A 98 1.27 -2.56 14.65
C TYR A 98 1.73 -1.19 15.15
N ARG A 99 1.79 -0.18 14.26
CA ARG A 99 2.17 1.18 14.64
C ARG A 99 1.22 1.77 15.68
N LYS A 100 -0.10 1.53 15.53
CA LYS A 100 -1.10 2.01 16.49
C LYS A 100 -0.94 1.35 17.85
N GLU A 101 -0.75 0.03 17.88
CA GLU A 101 -0.52 -0.73 19.10
C GLU A 101 0.77 -0.28 19.79
N PHE A 102 1.86 -0.11 19.05
CA PHE A 102 3.13 0.39 19.55
C PHE A 102 2.98 1.77 20.21
N LEU A 103 2.35 2.73 19.53
CA LEU A 103 2.09 4.07 20.08
C LEU A 103 1.19 4.05 21.32
N GLN A 104 0.22 3.14 21.36
CA GLN A 104 -0.63 2.95 22.51
C GLN A 104 0.17 2.41 23.70
N ASN A 105 1.00 1.39 23.48
CA ASN A 105 1.85 0.79 24.52
C ASN A 105 2.83 1.83 25.08
N LEU A 106 3.52 2.58 24.22
CA LEU A 106 4.36 3.70 24.65
C LEU A 106 3.57 4.69 25.51
N SER A 107 2.40 5.12 25.04
CA SER A 107 1.57 6.07 25.80
C SER A 107 1.19 5.54 27.19
N HIS A 108 0.98 4.23 27.34
CA HIS A 108 0.71 3.61 28.64
C HIS A 108 1.95 3.55 29.53
N GLU A 109 3.10 3.18 28.97
CA GLU A 109 4.36 3.09 29.71
C GLU A 109 4.85 4.46 30.19
N PHE A 110 4.62 5.54 29.43
CA PHE A 110 4.91 6.91 29.86
C PHE A 110 3.93 7.43 30.93
N LYS A 111 2.65 7.07 30.88
CA LYS A 111 1.64 7.56 31.86
C LYS A 111 1.97 7.17 33.29
N THR A 112 2.43 5.93 33.50
CA THR A 112 2.73 5.39 34.83
C THR A 112 3.78 6.21 35.60
N PRO A 113 4.99 6.46 35.08
CA PRO A 113 5.98 7.29 35.74
C PRO A 113 5.52 8.76 35.85
N ILE A 114 4.81 9.29 34.86
CA ILE A 114 4.26 10.67 34.93
C ILE A 114 3.31 10.82 36.12
N PHE A 115 2.34 9.92 36.28
CA PHE A 115 1.40 9.97 37.41
C PHE A 115 2.08 9.72 38.75
N ALA A 116 3.11 8.86 38.80
CA ALA A 116 3.90 8.66 40.01
C ALA A 116 4.65 9.94 40.42
N ILE A 117 5.33 10.59 39.47
CA ILE A 117 6.01 11.88 39.69
C ILE A 117 5.01 12.93 40.18
N GLN A 118 3.87 13.04 39.51
CA GLN A 118 2.82 13.96 39.91
C GLN A 118 2.36 13.69 41.36
N GLY A 119 2.09 12.44 41.72
CA GLY A 119 1.71 12.08 43.09
C GLY A 119 2.77 12.41 44.14
N TYR A 120 4.07 12.25 43.81
CA TYR A 120 5.16 12.68 44.70
C TYR A 120 5.22 14.19 44.84
N VAL A 121 5.08 14.95 43.75
CA VAL A 121 5.06 16.42 43.77
C VAL A 121 3.87 16.93 44.58
N ASP A 122 2.67 16.39 44.35
CA ASP A 122 1.47 16.76 45.09
C ASP A 122 1.61 16.46 46.59
N SER A 123 2.23 15.33 46.95
CA SER A 123 2.49 14.98 48.35
C SER A 123 3.50 15.92 49.01
N LEU A 124 4.56 16.31 48.30
CA LEU A 124 5.54 17.30 48.75
C LEU A 124 4.87 18.65 49.02
N LEU A 125 4.06 19.13 48.06
CA LEU A 125 3.29 20.37 48.18
C LEU A 125 2.24 20.31 49.30
N GLY A 126 1.68 19.13 49.57
CA GLY A 126 0.71 18.85 50.63
C GLY A 126 1.27 18.76 52.05
N GLY A 127 2.54 19.11 52.27
CA GLY A 127 3.17 19.16 53.59
C GLY A 127 4.25 18.12 53.83
N ALA A 128 4.48 17.17 52.91
CA ALA A 128 5.58 16.20 53.07
C ALA A 128 6.98 16.85 53.03
N MET A 129 7.10 18.07 52.52
CA MET A 129 8.34 18.87 52.60
C MET A 129 8.80 19.16 54.04
N GLU A 130 7.88 19.19 55.01
CA GLU A 130 8.19 19.49 56.42
C GLU A 130 8.92 18.34 57.12
N ASN A 131 8.89 17.13 56.53
CA ASN A 131 9.64 15.97 56.99
C ASN A 131 10.84 15.73 56.05
N PRO A 132 12.08 16.04 56.47
CA PRO A 132 13.26 15.92 55.61
C PRO A 132 13.48 14.52 55.03
N GLU A 133 13.21 13.47 55.82
CA GLU A 133 13.40 12.07 55.38
C GLU A 133 12.38 11.68 54.32
N LEU A 134 11.10 12.05 54.53
CA LEU A 134 10.02 11.78 53.58
C LEU A 134 10.19 12.59 52.29
N SER A 135 10.55 13.87 52.44
CA SER A 135 10.83 14.78 51.33
C SER A 135 11.92 14.24 50.42
N LYS A 136 13.05 13.82 51.01
CA LYS A 136 14.17 13.22 50.28
C LYS A 136 13.72 11.96 49.53
N ARG A 137 12.98 11.06 50.18
CA ARG A 137 12.47 9.83 49.53
C ARG A 137 11.56 10.12 48.34
N PHE A 138 10.66 11.10 48.44
CA PHE A 138 9.78 11.47 47.33
C PHE A 138 10.54 12.08 46.17
N LEU A 139 11.53 12.94 46.44
CA LEU A 139 12.41 13.48 45.40
C LEU A 139 13.24 12.39 44.71
N GLU A 140 13.81 11.44 45.47
CA GLU A 140 14.55 10.31 44.92
C GLU A 140 13.66 9.40 44.06
N ASN A 141 12.42 9.15 44.49
CA ASN A 141 11.48 8.34 43.71
C ASN A 141 11.02 9.08 42.45
N ALA A 142 10.81 10.40 42.51
CA ALA A 142 10.51 11.22 41.34
C ALA A 142 11.68 11.18 40.34
N ALA A 143 12.91 11.38 40.81
CA ALA A 143 14.11 11.31 39.98
C ALA A 143 14.24 9.96 39.26
N LYS A 144 14.08 8.83 39.98
CA LYS A 144 14.08 7.49 39.37
C LYS A 144 13.02 7.30 38.29
N ASN A 145 11.85 7.93 38.42
CA ASN A 145 10.81 7.86 37.39
C ASN A 145 11.13 8.75 36.19
N VAL A 146 11.81 9.89 36.39
CA VAL A 146 12.35 10.71 35.30
C VAL A 146 13.41 9.91 34.53
N ASP A 147 14.34 9.25 35.22
CA ASP A 147 15.36 8.41 34.57
C ASP A 147 14.72 7.30 33.72
N ARG A 148 13.66 6.66 34.23
CA ARG A 148 12.88 5.68 33.46
C ARG A 148 12.27 6.27 32.20
N MET A 149 11.72 7.49 32.26
CA MET A 149 11.16 8.16 31.09
C MET A 149 12.22 8.52 30.06
N VAL A 150 13.43 8.88 30.51
CA VAL A 150 14.57 9.13 29.62
C VAL A 150 14.96 7.86 28.88
N ASN A 151 15.13 6.73 29.59
CA ASN A 151 15.44 5.45 28.96
C ASN A 151 14.37 5.04 27.92
N LEU A 152 13.08 5.20 28.25
CA LEU A 152 11.99 4.92 27.29
C LEU A 152 12.05 5.81 26.04
N ALA A 153 12.51 7.06 26.17
CA ALA A 153 12.69 7.95 25.04
C ALA A 153 13.92 7.58 24.19
N GLU A 154 15.00 7.12 24.83
CA GLU A 154 16.19 6.60 24.14
C GLU A 154 15.87 5.32 23.36
N ASP A 155 15.13 4.38 23.97
CA ASP A 155 14.66 3.17 23.30
C ASP A 155 13.83 3.51 22.05
N LEU A 156 12.98 4.53 22.13
CA LEU A 156 12.17 5.01 21.00
C LEU A 156 13.05 5.62 19.89
N ASP A 157 14.07 6.39 20.25
CA ASP A 157 15.01 6.96 19.28
C ASP A 157 15.77 5.85 18.55
N GLU A 158 16.25 4.83 19.27
CA GLU A 158 16.95 3.70 18.69
C GLU A 158 16.06 2.91 17.71
N ILE A 159 14.82 2.62 18.09
CA ILE A 159 13.85 1.97 17.19
C ILE A 159 13.61 2.82 15.93
N THR A 160 13.43 4.13 16.09
CA THR A 160 13.19 5.04 14.97
C THR A 160 14.37 5.06 13.99
N ARG A 161 15.61 5.07 14.51
CA ARG A 161 16.84 5.00 13.70
C ARG A 161 17.01 3.66 12.99
N LEU A 162 16.55 2.56 13.58
CA LEU A 162 16.51 1.25 12.94
C LEU A 162 15.47 1.19 11.82
N GLU A 163 14.27 1.76 12.02
CA GLU A 163 13.22 1.79 10.99
C GLU A 163 13.54 2.72 9.81
N SER A 164 14.23 3.84 10.05
CA SER A 164 14.63 4.78 8.98
C SER A 164 15.73 4.23 8.07
N GLY A 165 16.38 3.13 8.48
CA GLY A 165 17.52 2.54 7.76
C GLY A 165 18.78 3.40 7.82
N GLU A 166 18.83 4.39 8.72
CA GLU A 166 19.97 5.29 8.90
C GLU A 166 21.15 4.62 9.63
N GLN A 167 20.95 3.43 10.20
CA GLN A 167 22.00 2.67 10.86
C GLN A 167 22.59 1.58 9.94
N PRO A 168 23.77 1.80 9.33
CA PRO A 168 24.41 0.79 8.50
C PRO A 168 24.85 -0.40 9.35
N LEU A 169 24.29 -1.58 9.06
CA LEU A 169 24.70 -2.83 9.69
C LEU A 169 26.11 -3.23 9.22
N THR A 170 27.09 -3.15 10.11
CA THR A 170 28.46 -3.59 9.83
C THR A 170 28.57 -5.09 10.12
N LYS A 171 28.50 -5.91 9.08
CA LYS A 171 28.65 -7.36 9.19
C LYS A 171 30.12 -7.73 9.20
N VAL A 172 30.59 -8.33 10.28
CA VAL A 172 31.96 -8.84 10.44
C VAL A 172 31.95 -10.32 10.80
N GLN A 173 33.01 -11.04 10.45
CA GLN A 173 33.25 -12.37 11.01
C GLN A 173 33.81 -12.20 12.42
N PHE A 174 33.22 -12.88 13.39
CA PHE A 174 33.65 -12.87 14.78
C PHE A 174 33.52 -14.26 15.38
N VAL A 175 34.26 -14.50 16.46
CA VAL A 175 34.24 -15.75 17.23
C VAL A 175 33.21 -15.60 18.35
N ILE A 176 32.14 -16.40 18.31
CA ILE A 176 31.04 -16.31 19.30
C ILE A 176 31.55 -16.55 20.73
N GLN A 177 32.52 -17.44 20.92
CA GLN A 177 33.09 -17.77 22.23
C GLN A 177 33.77 -16.56 22.90
N ASP A 178 34.43 -15.71 22.10
CA ASP A 178 35.12 -14.53 22.61
C ASP A 178 34.12 -13.45 23.03
N LEU A 179 33.07 -13.25 22.23
CA LEU A 179 31.97 -12.33 22.56
C LEU A 179 31.23 -12.73 23.84
N ILE A 180 30.99 -14.03 24.04
CA ILE A 180 30.34 -14.53 25.26
C ILE A 180 31.20 -14.27 26.49
N LYS A 181 32.52 -14.40 26.39
CA LYS A 181 33.44 -14.10 27.50
C LYS A 181 33.47 -12.62 27.84
N GLU A 182 33.48 -11.74 26.82
CA GLU A 182 33.48 -10.29 27.01
C GLU A 182 32.24 -9.77 27.75
N ILE A 183 31.10 -10.45 27.65
CA ILE A 183 29.87 -10.08 28.38
C ILE A 183 29.90 -10.59 29.83
N TYR A 184 30.67 -11.64 30.12
CA TYR A 184 30.68 -12.32 31.42
C TYR A 184 31.72 -11.76 32.40
N ASP A 185 32.81 -11.17 31.89
CA ASP A 185 33.85 -10.48 32.67
C ASP A 185 33.46 -9.02 32.96
#